data_AF-F4RY90-F1
#
_entry.id   AF-F4RY90-F1
#
_cell.length_a   1.000
_cell.length_b   1.000
_cell.length_c   1.000
_cell.angle_alpha   90.00
_cell.angle_beta   90.00
_cell.angle_gamma   90.00
#
_symmetry.space_group_name_H-M   'P 1'
#
loop_
_entity.id
_entity.type
_entity.pdbx_description
1 polymer ?
#
loop_
_entity_poly.entity_id
_entity_poly.type
_entity_poly.pdbx_seq_one_letter_code
_entity_poly.pdbx_strand_id
1 'polypeptide(L)'
;MDAPDNSVEGVSRVLEQVMGQIGVDLEKYAEKLSVAGGNIGSNQLIESLQVKTFPRVDSFKGLGFVLLIFGGAHTTWKFTKALLALHWGNLENGEDLGAWRSWFALGGDHKKPVASQDFNTIMRSMHMIHKANLGGHEH
;
A
#
# COMPACT_ATOMS: atom_id res chain seq x y z
N MET A 1 12.56 16.60 22.44
CA MET A 1 13.04 15.32 21.89
C MET A 1 13.78 15.70 20.62
N ASP A 2 15.11 15.59 20.61
CA ASP A 2 15.95 15.95 19.46
C ASP A 2 16.36 14.65 18.75
N ALA A 3 15.45 14.14 17.92
CA ALA A 3 15.71 13.04 17.02
C ALA A 3 15.60 13.58 15.60
N PRO A 4 16.45 13.17 14.64
CA PRO A 4 16.30 13.60 13.27
C PRO A 4 14.94 13.10 12.74
N ASP A 5 14.03 14.02 12.41
CA ASP A 5 12.64 13.74 12.02
C ASP A 5 12.49 12.88 10.75
N ASN A 6 13.60 12.58 10.07
CA ASN A 6 13.64 11.92 8.78
C ASN A 6 14.66 10.77 8.68
N SER A 7 15.17 10.24 9.81
CA SER A 7 16.12 9.12 9.79
C SER A 7 15.56 7.85 10.44
N VAL A 8 15.99 6.69 9.93
CA VAL A 8 15.73 5.38 10.54
C VAL A 8 16.21 5.34 11.99
N GLU A 9 17.33 6.02 12.26
CA GLU A 9 17.92 6.15 13.59
C GLU A 9 17.03 6.97 14.55
N GLY A 10 16.37 8.02 14.05
CA GLY A 10 15.40 8.80 14.81
C GLY A 10 14.20 7.95 15.22
N VAL A 11 13.66 7.16 14.29
CA VAL A 11 12.53 6.25 14.55
C VAL A 11 12.90 5.17 15.57
N SER A 12 14.09 4.57 15.47
CA SER A 12 14.56 3.55 16.43
C SER A 12 14.63 4.12 17.86
N ARG A 13 15.22 5.31 18.02
CA ARG A 13 15.34 5.98 19.33
C ARG A 13 13.99 6.31 19.96
N VAL A 14 13.03 6.75 19.15
CA VAL A 14 11.66 7.02 19.61
C VAL A 14 11.02 5.73 20.12
N LEU A 15 11.12 4.64 19.36
CA LEU A 15 10.57 3.35 19.76
C LEU A 15 11.22 2.84 21.05
N GLU A 16 12.56 2.86 21.13
CA GLU A 16 13.33 2.45 22.32
C GLU A 16 12.91 3.21 23.58
N GLN A 17 12.71 4.53 23.48
CA GLN A 17 12.26 5.34 24.60
C GLN A 17 10.82 5.04 25.02
N VAL A 18 9.90 4.88 24.06
CA VAL A 18 8.51 4.51 24.36
C VAL A 18 8.45 3.13 25.02
N MET A 19 9.21 2.16 24.51
CA MET A 19 9.32 0.82 25.07
C MET A 19 9.89 0.82 26.49
N GLY A 20 10.93 1.63 26.74
CA GLY A 20 11.47 1.86 28.07
C GLY A 20 10.44 2.44 29.05
N GLN A 21 9.54 3.33 28.60
CA GLN A 21 8.47 3.87 29.43
C GLN A 21 7.38 2.85 29.78
N ILE A 22 7.05 1.94 28.86
CA ILE A 22 6.01 0.93 29.07
C ILE A 22 6.53 -0.39 29.65
N GLY A 23 7.84 -0.47 29.94
CA GLY A 23 8.49 -1.66 30.51
C GLY A 23 8.47 -2.88 29.59
N VAL A 24 8.46 -2.66 28.27
CA VAL A 24 8.48 -3.72 27.26
C VAL A 24 9.87 -3.77 26.64
N ASP A 25 10.45 -4.96 26.58
CA ASP A 25 11.72 -5.19 25.92
C ASP A 25 11.61 -5.10 24.38
N LEU A 26 12.65 -4.59 23.71
CA LEU A 26 12.67 -4.36 22.26
C LEU A 26 12.53 -5.67 21.47
N GLU A 27 13.20 -6.75 21.89
CA GLU A 27 13.16 -8.04 21.21
C GLU A 27 11.75 -8.63 21.35
N LYS A 28 11.21 -8.58 22.57
CA LYS A 28 9.83 -9.02 22.86
C LYS A 28 8.75 -8.19 22.15
N TYR A 29 9.02 -6.90 21.89
CA TYR A 29 8.15 -6.05 21.09
C TYR A 29 8.24 -6.41 19.60
N ALA A 30 9.45 -6.55 19.07
CA ALA A 30 9.69 -6.91 17.68
C ALA A 30 9.06 -8.27 17.31
N GLU A 31 9.12 -9.26 18.21
CA GLU A 31 8.45 -10.56 18.05
C GLU A 31 6.93 -10.46 17.89
N LYS A 32 6.31 -9.43 18.48
CA LYS A 32 4.85 -9.23 18.46
C LYS A 32 4.40 -8.21 17.44
N LEU A 33 5.32 -7.36 16.96
CA LEU A 33 5.03 -6.30 16.01
C LEU A 33 4.65 -6.89 14.65
N SER A 34 3.38 -6.75 14.29
CA SER A 34 2.86 -7.09 12.97
C SER A 34 2.71 -5.82 12.13
N VAL A 35 3.34 -5.77 10.96
CA VAL A 35 3.19 -4.64 10.02
C VAL A 35 2.05 -4.94 9.06
N ALA A 36 0.99 -4.15 9.10
CA ALA A 36 -0.14 -4.27 8.19
C ALA A 36 -0.03 -3.24 7.04
N GLY A 37 0.33 -3.74 5.86
CA GLY A 37 0.41 -2.98 4.60
C GLY A 37 -0.88 -2.99 3.79
N GLY A 38 -2.01 -2.64 4.42
CA GLY A 38 -3.31 -2.58 3.74
C GLY A 38 -3.52 -1.29 2.95
N ASN A 39 -4.59 -1.25 2.15
CA ASN A 39 -5.11 0.01 1.62
C ASN A 39 -5.67 0.88 2.77
N ILE A 40 -6.00 2.14 2.48
CA ILE A 40 -6.47 3.10 3.49
C ILE A 40 -7.69 2.55 4.25
N GLY A 41 -8.66 1.97 3.54
CA GLY A 41 -9.90 1.47 4.15
C GLY A 41 -9.64 0.29 5.11
N SER A 42 -8.84 -0.69 4.71
CA SER A 42 -8.47 -1.82 5.58
C SER A 42 -7.71 -1.36 6.82
N ASN A 43 -6.77 -0.42 6.65
CA ASN A 43 -6.02 0.09 7.78
C ASN A 43 -6.90 0.94 8.72
N GLN A 44 -7.85 1.72 8.19
CA GLN A 44 -8.83 2.48 8.99
C GLN A 44 -9.76 1.56 9.80
N LEU A 45 -10.15 0.42 9.24
CA LEU A 45 -10.94 -0.58 9.96
C LEU A 45 -10.16 -1.19 11.13
N ILE A 46 -8.88 -1.51 10.93
CA ILE A 46 -8.02 -2.06 11.98
C ILE A 46 -7.77 -1.00 13.07
N GLU A 47 -7.53 0.26 12.69
CA GLU A 47 -7.37 1.38 13.63
C GLU A 47 -8.65 1.61 14.45
N SER A 48 -9.81 1.59 13.82
CA SER A 48 -11.11 1.67 14.52
C SER A 48 -11.31 0.54 15.53
N LEU A 49 -10.86 -0.69 15.21
CA LEU A 49 -10.88 -1.81 16.14
C LEU A 49 -9.91 -1.60 17.31
N GLN A 50 -8.70 -1.08 17.05
CA GLN A 50 -7.71 -0.74 18.09
C GLN A 50 -8.29 0.28 19.08
N VAL A 51 -8.91 1.36 18.58
CA VAL A 51 -9.53 2.41 19.40
C VAL A 51 -10.66 1.84 20.26
N LYS A 52 -11.54 1.01 19.69
CA LYS A 52 -12.64 0.37 20.44
C LYS A 52 -12.17 -0.60 21.52
N THR A 53 -10.97 -1.15 21.39
CA THR A 53 -10.37 -2.02 22.41
C THR A 53 -9.63 -1.27 23.52
N PHE A 54 -9.65 0.07 23.52
CA PHE A 54 -9.05 0.89 24.56
C PHE A 54 -10.09 1.39 25.59
N PRO A 55 -9.84 1.32 26.92
CA PRO A 55 -8.68 0.70 27.58
C PRO A 55 -8.78 -0.83 27.58
N ARG A 56 -7.64 -1.51 27.44
CA ARG A 56 -7.61 -2.97 27.31
C ARG A 56 -7.87 -3.63 28.66
N VAL A 57 -8.97 -4.37 28.76
CA VAL A 57 -9.31 -5.19 29.93
C VAL A 57 -8.45 -6.48 29.97
N ASP A 58 -7.87 -6.89 28.84
CA ASP A 58 -7.07 -8.12 28.74
C ASP A 58 -5.78 -7.88 27.94
N SER A 59 -4.65 -8.40 28.44
CA SER A 59 -3.29 -8.06 28.01
C SER A 59 -2.84 -8.72 26.70
N PHE A 60 -3.70 -9.51 26.05
CA PHE A 60 -3.32 -10.25 24.84
C PHE A 60 -4.47 -10.38 23.83
N LYS A 61 -4.71 -9.31 23.06
CA LYS A 61 -5.37 -9.42 21.75
C LYS A 61 -4.48 -8.72 20.74
N GLY A 62 -3.95 -9.51 19.79
CA GLY A 62 -2.83 -9.19 18.89
C GLY A 62 -2.91 -7.88 18.09
N LEU A 63 -4.06 -7.20 18.11
CA LEU A 63 -4.27 -5.87 17.54
C LEU A 63 -3.42 -4.76 18.21
N GLY A 64 -2.83 -4.97 19.38
CA GLY A 64 -2.01 -3.95 20.07
C GLY A 64 -0.63 -3.72 19.50
N PHE A 65 -0.12 -4.71 18.77
CA PHE A 65 1.20 -4.67 18.19
C PHE A 65 1.09 -4.59 16.67
N VAL A 66 -0.02 -4.07 16.11
CA VAL A 66 -0.16 -3.87 14.67
C VAL A 66 0.24 -2.45 14.30
N LEU A 67 1.34 -2.31 13.56
CA LEU A 67 1.75 -1.06 12.93
C LEU A 67 1.05 -0.92 11.58
N LEU A 68 0.23 0.12 11.44
CA LEU A 68 -0.50 0.43 10.23
C LEU A 68 0.29 1.44 9.40
N ILE A 69 0.81 1.01 8.25
CA ILE A 69 1.51 1.91 7.33
C ILE A 69 0.49 2.53 6.39
N PHE A 70 -0.16 3.60 6.87
CA PHE A 70 -1.04 4.47 6.08
C PHE A 70 -0.19 5.31 5.12
N GLY A 71 0.29 4.72 4.03
CA GLY A 71 1.11 5.49 3.10
C GLY A 71 1.59 4.67 1.93
N GLY A 72 2.26 3.53 2.18
CA GLY A 72 2.86 2.71 1.13
C GLY A 72 1.87 2.38 0.02
N ALA A 73 0.73 1.75 0.37
CA ALA A 73 -0.30 1.40 -0.59
C ALA A 73 -0.87 2.63 -1.33
N HIS A 74 -1.09 3.75 -0.64
CA HIS A 74 -1.66 4.95 -1.26
C HIS A 74 -0.66 5.67 -2.17
N THR A 75 0.61 5.72 -1.78
CA THR A 75 1.71 6.23 -2.58
C THR A 75 1.87 5.37 -3.82
N THR A 76 1.94 4.03 -3.67
CA THR A 76 1.96 3.09 -4.80
C THR A 76 0.76 3.32 -5.71
N TRP A 77 -0.45 3.44 -5.16
CA TRP A 77 -1.66 3.73 -5.94
C TRP A 77 -1.57 5.04 -6.71
N LYS A 78 -1.13 6.14 -6.07
CA LYS A 78 -0.95 7.42 -6.74
C LYS A 78 0.08 7.34 -7.88
N PHE A 79 1.21 6.66 -7.65
CA PHE A 79 2.23 6.43 -8.68
C PHE A 79 1.68 5.59 -9.83
N THR A 80 1.03 4.46 -9.54
CA THR A 80 0.43 3.59 -10.56
C THR A 80 -0.64 4.31 -11.37
N LYS A 81 -1.50 5.09 -10.69
CA LYS A 81 -2.52 5.92 -11.35
C LYS A 81 -1.88 6.94 -12.29
N ALA A 82 -0.83 7.63 -11.84
CA ALA A 82 -0.12 8.61 -12.67
C ALA A 82 0.56 7.97 -13.89
N LEU A 83 1.21 6.81 -13.71
CA LEU A 83 1.83 6.05 -14.80
C LEU A 83 0.80 5.60 -15.84
N LEU A 84 -0.32 5.01 -15.39
CA LEU A 84 -1.39 4.57 -16.29
C LEU A 84 -2.04 5.75 -17.02
N ALA A 85 -2.18 6.92 -16.38
CA ALA A 85 -2.69 8.11 -17.04
C ALA A 85 -1.71 8.65 -18.09
N LEU A 86 -0.41 8.70 -17.77
CA LEU A 86 0.64 9.17 -18.65
C LEU A 86 0.81 8.28 -19.89
N HIS A 87 0.72 6.96 -19.70
CA HIS A 87 0.94 5.97 -20.75
C HIS A 87 -0.36 5.35 -21.27
N TRP A 88 -1.52 5.95 -20.99
CA TRP A 88 -2.80 5.36 -21.41
C TRP A 88 -2.82 5.16 -22.92
N GLY A 89 -2.40 6.19 -23.67
CA GLY A 89 -2.35 6.21 -25.15
C GLY A 89 -3.56 6.92 -25.78
N ASN A 90 -3.52 7.08 -27.10
CA ASN A 90 -4.60 7.69 -27.88
C ASN A 90 -5.55 6.62 -28.45
N LEU A 91 -6.80 6.64 -28.00
CA LEU A 91 -7.86 5.72 -28.44
C LEU A 91 -8.31 5.93 -29.90
N GLU A 92 -8.09 7.12 -30.45
CA GLU A 92 -8.47 7.45 -31.83
C GLU A 92 -7.40 7.00 -32.85
N ASN A 93 -6.22 6.63 -32.37
CA ASN A 93 -5.14 6.12 -33.20
C ASN A 93 -5.05 4.59 -33.09
N GLY A 94 -5.45 3.88 -34.15
CA GLY A 94 -5.42 2.41 -34.18
C GLY A 94 -4.02 1.79 -34.11
N GLU A 95 -2.98 2.58 -34.42
CA GLU A 95 -1.57 2.18 -34.31
C GLU A 95 -0.98 2.48 -32.93
N ASP A 96 -1.73 3.13 -32.04
CA ASP A 96 -1.27 3.44 -30.69
C ASP A 96 -1.04 2.14 -29.88
N LEU A 97 0.09 2.08 -29.18
CA LEU A 97 0.52 0.95 -28.36
C LEU A 97 0.47 1.28 -26.86
N GLY A 98 -0.35 2.25 -26.48
CA GLY A 98 -0.55 2.65 -25.09
C GLY A 98 -1.16 1.55 -24.23
N ALA A 99 -1.17 1.78 -22.92
CA ALA A 99 -1.67 0.85 -21.92
C ALA A 99 -3.13 0.44 -22.16
N TRP A 100 -3.94 1.28 -22.83
CA TRP A 100 -5.31 0.96 -23.22
C TRP A 100 -5.41 -0.31 -24.08
N ARG A 101 -4.40 -0.57 -24.94
CA ARG A 101 -4.42 -1.71 -25.87
C ARG A 101 -4.16 -3.02 -25.16
N SER A 102 -3.14 -3.06 -24.28
CA SER A 102 -2.89 -4.22 -23.42
C SER A 102 -4.07 -4.45 -22.47
N TRP A 103 -4.65 -3.39 -21.90
CA TRP A 103 -5.83 -3.49 -21.06
C TRP A 103 -7.04 -4.06 -21.79
N PHE A 104 -7.29 -3.59 -23.01
CA PHE A 104 -8.37 -4.08 -23.86
C PHE A 104 -8.18 -5.55 -24.25
N ALA A 105 -6.97 -5.94 -24.64
CA ALA A 105 -6.63 -7.33 -24.97
C ALA A 105 -6.84 -8.28 -23.78
N LEU A 106 -6.68 -7.78 -22.55
CA LEU A 106 -6.94 -8.51 -21.31
C LEU A 106 -8.42 -8.52 -20.90
N GLY A 107 -9.34 -8.02 -21.74
CA GLY A 107 -10.78 -8.00 -21.52
C GLY A 107 -11.30 -6.77 -20.77
N GLY A 108 -10.46 -5.75 -20.59
CA GLY A 108 -10.84 -4.48 -19.96
C GLY A 108 -11.55 -3.51 -20.91
N ASP A 109 -12.31 -2.56 -20.36
CA ASP A 109 -12.89 -1.46 -21.15
C ASP A 109 -11.83 -0.39 -21.44
N HIS A 110 -11.64 -0.05 -22.71
CA HIS A 110 -10.70 1.00 -23.16
C HIS A 110 -11.32 2.40 -23.16
N LYS A 111 -12.66 2.52 -23.14
CA LYS A 111 -13.38 3.81 -23.24
C LYS A 111 -13.25 4.65 -21.97
N LYS A 112 -12.90 4.04 -20.84
CA LYS A 112 -12.62 4.73 -19.58
C LYS A 112 -11.20 4.42 -19.14
N PRO A 113 -10.35 5.44 -18.92
CA PRO A 113 -9.00 5.20 -18.41
C PRO A 113 -9.06 4.48 -17.08
N VAL A 114 -8.32 3.37 -16.93
CA VAL A 114 -8.21 2.64 -15.65
C VAL A 114 -7.77 3.56 -14.52
N ALA A 115 -6.95 4.56 -14.82
CA ALA A 115 -6.52 5.60 -13.87
C ALA A 115 -7.69 6.38 -13.21
N SER A 116 -8.90 6.32 -13.77
CA SER A 116 -10.11 6.92 -13.19
C SER A 116 -10.92 5.98 -12.27
N GLN A 117 -10.52 4.71 -12.17
CA GLN A 117 -11.24 3.68 -11.40
C GLN A 117 -10.73 3.57 -9.95
N ASP A 118 -11.29 2.64 -9.18
CA ASP A 118 -10.93 2.43 -7.77
C ASP A 118 -9.54 1.80 -7.60
N PHE A 119 -9.05 1.80 -6.36
CA PHE A 119 -7.73 1.28 -5.98
C PHE A 119 -7.47 -0.14 -6.49
N ASN A 120 -8.39 -1.08 -6.28
CA ASN A 120 -8.17 -2.48 -6.60
C ASN A 120 -8.08 -2.66 -8.12
N THR A 121 -8.94 -1.96 -8.85
CA THR A 121 -8.93 -1.99 -10.30
C THR A 121 -7.62 -1.43 -10.87
N ILE A 122 -7.15 -0.29 -10.38
CA ILE A 122 -5.87 0.31 -10.82
C ILE A 122 -4.69 -0.63 -10.56
N MET A 123 -4.59 -1.18 -9.34
CA MET A 123 -3.47 -2.06 -8.96
C MET A 123 -3.47 -3.37 -9.75
N ARG A 124 -4.65 -3.98 -9.93
CA ARG A 124 -4.79 -5.23 -10.70
C ARG A 124 -4.45 -5.01 -12.18
N SER A 125 -4.92 -3.91 -12.76
CA SER A 125 -4.68 -3.61 -14.17
C SER A 125 -3.20 -3.42 -14.47
N MET A 126 -2.50 -2.63 -13.65
CA MET A 126 -1.06 -2.42 -13.81
C MET A 126 -0.30 -3.75 -13.71
N HIS A 127 -0.67 -4.62 -12.76
CA HIS A 127 -0.06 -5.93 -12.61
C HIS A 127 -0.25 -6.81 -13.85
N MET A 128 -1.47 -6.87 -14.40
CA MET A 128 -1.76 -7.68 -15.58
C MET A 128 -1.07 -7.13 -16.84
N ILE A 129 -1.09 -5.81 -17.05
CA ILE A 129 -0.38 -5.15 -18.16
C ILE A 129 1.12 -5.39 -18.07
N HIS A 130 1.71 -5.21 -16.88
CA HIS A 130 3.13 -5.47 -16.65
C HIS A 130 3.51 -6.93 -16.95
N LYS A 131 2.72 -7.89 -16.48
CA LYS A 131 2.94 -9.32 -16.79
C LYS A 131 2.81 -9.63 -18.28
N ALA A 132 1.80 -9.07 -18.95
CA ALA A 132 1.61 -9.29 -20.38
C ALA A 132 2.79 -8.75 -21.20
N ASN A 133 3.31 -7.58 -20.82
CA ASN A 133 4.46 -6.97 -21.50
C ASN A 133 5.78 -7.74 -21.25
N LEU A 134 5.92 -8.40 -20.10
CA LEU A 134 7.07 -9.26 -19.82
C LEU A 134 6.97 -10.64 -20.48
N GLY A 135 5.77 -11.21 -20.58
CA GLY A 135 5.52 -12.52 -21.18
C GLY A 135 5.54 -12.55 -22.71
N GLY A 136 5.58 -11.39 -23.38
CA GLY A 136 5.66 -11.28 -24.84
C GLY A 136 7.03 -11.61 -25.44
N HIS A 137 8.02 -12.00 -24.63
CA HIS A 137 9.40 -12.28 -25.06
C HIS A 137 9.75 -13.77 -25.20
N GLU A 138 8.79 -14.69 -25.06
CA GLU A 138 9.01 -16.15 -25.14
C GLU A 138 8.41 -16.83 -26.39
N HIS A 139 8.25 -16.10 -27.51
CA HIS A 139 7.88 -16.70 -28.80
C HIS A 139 8.77 -16.23 -29.95
#